data_AF-A0A7W9ERN3-F1
#
_entry.id   AF-A0A7W9ERN3-F1
#
_cell.length_a   1.000
_cell.length_b   1.000
_cell.length_c   1.000
_cell.angle_alpha   90.00
_cell.angle_beta   90.00
_cell.angle_gamma   90.00
#
_symmetry.space_group_name_H-M   'P 1'
#
loop_
_entity.id
_entity.type
_entity.pdbx_description
1 polymer ?
#
loop_
_entity_poly.entity_id
_entity_poly.type
_entity_poly.pdbx_seq_one_letter_code
_entity_poly.pdbx_strand_id
1 'polypeptide(L)'
;MDHPSPPPPAPLLEGSCLAFIPAPRQRRRADGWTPETQACFIRALEAMGSVGPAAKAVGMGRASAYRLRERPGAESFAAAWDRAISMGRMRQYDYAMDRALNGVTIVRVLRGGAVDVSGGPDMAVVHAALRDETVPPSRLKATKETE
;
A
#
# COMPACT_ATOMS: atom_id res chain seq x y z
N MET A 1 -2.04 48.32 -9.93
CA MET A 1 -2.81 47.26 -10.59
C MET A 1 -2.81 46.07 -9.66
N ASP A 2 -3.88 45.88 -8.89
CA ASP A 2 -4.04 44.68 -8.08
C ASP A 2 -4.28 43.50 -9.02
N HIS A 3 -3.26 42.66 -9.20
CA HIS A 3 -3.47 41.37 -9.82
C HIS A 3 -4.28 40.51 -8.83
N PRO A 4 -5.42 39.94 -9.23
CA PRO A 4 -6.15 39.03 -8.36
C PRO A 4 -5.25 37.86 -7.99
N SER A 5 -5.09 37.63 -6.69
CA SER A 5 -4.38 36.45 -6.16
C SER A 5 -4.99 35.19 -6.80
N PRO A 6 -4.19 34.24 -7.30
CA PRO A 6 -4.73 33.01 -7.86
C PRO A 6 -5.58 32.31 -6.81
N PRO A 7 -6.72 31.71 -7.20
CA PRO A 7 -7.58 31.02 -6.25
C PRO A 7 -6.77 29.92 -5.55
N PRO A 8 -6.97 29.73 -4.23
CA PRO A 8 -6.29 28.67 -3.50
C PRO A 8 -6.60 27.32 -4.17
N PRO A 9 -5.63 26.39 -4.22
CA PRO A 9 -5.83 25.09 -4.83
C PRO A 9 -7.02 24.39 -4.18
N ALA A 10 -7.96 23.90 -4.98
CA ALA A 10 -9.11 23.16 -4.49
C ALA A 10 -8.65 21.84 -3.82
N PRO A 11 -9.26 21.47 -2.67
CA PRO A 11 -9.02 20.16 -2.08
C PRO A 11 -9.41 19.03 -3.04
N LEU A 12 -8.61 17.97 -3.03
CA LEU A 12 -8.96 16.70 -3.63
C LEU A 12 -9.66 15.83 -2.60
N LEU A 13 -10.49 14.89 -3.07
CA LEU A 13 -11.25 13.95 -2.22
C LEU A 13 -12.13 14.67 -1.18
N GLU A 14 -12.68 15.82 -1.55
CA GLU A 14 -13.66 16.56 -0.75
C GLU A 14 -14.80 15.66 -0.27
N GLY A 15 -15.30 15.92 0.94
CA GLY A 15 -16.34 15.11 1.57
C GLY A 15 -15.85 13.80 2.19
N SER A 16 -14.55 13.54 2.22
CA SER A 16 -13.95 12.38 2.91
C SER A 16 -12.93 12.80 3.97
N CYS A 17 -12.64 11.92 4.94
CA CYS A 17 -11.56 12.12 5.91
C CYS A 17 -10.16 12.11 5.28
N LEU A 18 -10.08 11.79 3.97
CA LEU A 18 -8.87 11.78 3.17
C LEU A 18 -8.73 13.06 2.33
N ALA A 19 -9.56 14.08 2.53
CA ALA A 19 -9.46 15.34 1.80
C ALA A 19 -8.08 16.01 2.00
N PHE A 20 -7.48 16.51 0.92
CA PHE A 20 -6.17 17.15 0.99
C PHE A 20 -5.91 18.16 -0.14
N ILE A 21 -5.01 19.11 0.12
CA ILE A 21 -4.44 19.97 -0.92
C ILE A 21 -3.32 19.23 -1.65
N PRO A 22 -3.34 19.13 -2.99
CA PRO A 22 -2.32 18.41 -3.74
C PRO A 22 -0.92 18.98 -3.49
N ALA A 23 0.02 18.08 -3.18
CA ALA A 23 1.41 18.42 -2.93
C ALA A 23 2.05 19.05 -4.19
N PRO A 24 2.91 20.08 -4.01
CA PRO A 24 3.59 20.73 -5.11
C PRO A 24 4.41 19.76 -5.99
N ARG A 25 4.31 19.92 -7.30
CA ARG A 25 5.10 19.16 -8.30
C ARG A 25 6.37 19.92 -8.68
N GLN A 26 7.52 19.27 -8.60
CA GLN A 26 8.79 19.85 -9.07
C GLN A 26 8.84 20.05 -10.59
N ARG A 27 8.27 19.11 -11.37
CA ARG A 27 8.19 19.21 -12.84
C ARG A 27 6.78 18.86 -13.29
N ARG A 28 6.21 19.68 -14.18
CA ARG A 28 4.93 19.39 -14.84
C ARG A 28 5.17 18.39 -15.96
N ARG A 29 5.24 17.10 -15.59
CA ARG A 29 5.15 16.00 -16.55
C ARG A 29 3.70 15.49 -16.60
N ALA A 30 3.22 15.14 -17.78
CA ALA A 30 1.86 14.63 -17.97
C ALA A 30 1.65 13.27 -17.29
N ASP A 31 2.70 12.45 -17.24
CA ASP A 31 2.76 11.14 -16.59
C ASP A 31 3.31 11.20 -15.15
N GLY A 32 3.35 12.39 -14.53
CA GLY A 32 3.93 12.59 -13.20
C GLY A 32 2.92 12.51 -12.06
N TRP A 33 3.33 13.07 -10.90
CA TRP A 33 2.49 13.24 -9.71
C TRP A 33 1.44 14.35 -9.88
N THR A 34 0.61 14.27 -10.92
CA THR A 34 -0.54 15.17 -11.16
C THR A 34 -1.51 15.13 -9.97
N PRO A 35 -2.41 16.13 -9.80
CA PRO A 35 -3.37 16.10 -8.70
C PRO A 35 -4.20 14.81 -8.73
N GLU A 36 -4.60 14.37 -9.93
CA GLU A 36 -5.35 13.14 -10.15
C GLU A 36 -4.54 11.91 -9.72
N THR A 37 -3.27 11.80 -10.11
CA THR A 37 -2.38 10.71 -9.67
C THR A 37 -2.23 10.69 -8.15
N GLN A 38 -2.15 11.86 -7.49
CA GLN A 38 -2.07 11.93 -6.03
C GLN A 38 -3.37 11.44 -5.36
N ALA A 39 -4.54 11.83 -5.87
CA ALA A 39 -5.82 11.36 -5.36
C ALA A 39 -5.97 9.84 -5.54
N CYS A 40 -5.65 9.32 -6.73
CA CYS A 40 -5.63 7.88 -7.00
C CYS A 40 -4.67 7.14 -6.08
N PHE A 41 -3.51 7.72 -5.78
CA PHE A 41 -2.53 7.13 -4.88
C PHE A 41 -3.06 7.04 -3.45
N ILE A 42 -3.69 8.10 -2.92
CA ILE A 42 -4.30 8.09 -1.59
C ILE A 42 -5.41 7.04 -1.50
N ARG A 43 -6.25 6.92 -2.53
CA ARG A 43 -7.27 5.85 -2.63
C ARG A 43 -6.66 4.45 -2.67
N ALA A 44 -5.59 4.26 -3.45
CA ALA A 44 -4.89 2.98 -3.51
C ALA A 44 -4.23 2.63 -2.17
N LEU A 45 -3.67 3.63 -1.48
CA LEU A 45 -3.07 3.45 -0.17
C LEU A 45 -4.11 3.09 0.90
N GLU A 46 -5.28 3.73 0.83
CA GLU A 46 -6.44 3.41 1.64
C GLU A 46 -6.89 1.96 1.43
N ALA A 47 -6.95 1.48 0.19
CA ALA A 47 -7.38 0.12 -0.12
C ALA A 47 -6.33 -0.94 0.26
N MET A 48 -5.05 -0.66 0.03
CA MET A 48 -4.00 -1.68 0.07
C MET A 48 -3.17 -1.68 1.36
N GLY A 49 -3.12 -0.55 2.09
CA GLY A 49 -2.30 -0.42 3.31
C GLY A 49 -0.78 -0.50 3.09
N SER A 50 -0.32 -0.47 1.83
CA SER A 50 1.09 -0.62 1.47
C SER A 50 1.50 0.34 0.36
N VAL A 51 2.55 1.12 0.63
CA VAL A 51 3.04 2.20 -0.25
C VAL A 51 3.57 1.67 -1.58
N GLY A 52 4.25 0.52 -1.56
CA GLY A 52 4.84 -0.06 -2.77
C GLY A 52 3.78 -0.45 -3.81
N PRO A 53 2.83 -1.34 -3.45
CA PRO A 53 1.67 -1.67 -4.27
C PRO A 53 0.84 -0.43 -4.67
N ALA A 54 0.54 0.47 -3.73
CA ALA A 54 -0.24 1.67 -4.03
C ALA A 54 0.46 2.59 -5.07
N ALA A 55 1.76 2.81 -4.93
CA ALA A 55 2.54 3.57 -5.90
C ALA A 55 2.56 2.89 -7.27
N LYS A 56 2.79 1.57 -7.30
CA LYS A 56 2.77 0.79 -8.54
C LYS A 56 1.41 0.86 -9.25
N ALA A 57 0.32 0.83 -8.48
CA ALA A 57 -1.04 0.89 -9.01
C ALA A 57 -1.35 2.21 -9.76
N VAL A 58 -0.66 3.29 -9.42
CA VAL A 58 -0.76 4.59 -10.11
C VAL A 58 0.39 4.88 -11.06
N GLY A 59 1.19 3.86 -11.41
CA GLY A 59 2.33 4.01 -12.34
C GLY A 59 3.54 4.74 -11.74
N MET A 60 3.62 4.89 -10.41
CA MET A 60 4.69 5.62 -9.72
C MET A 60 5.63 4.68 -8.95
N GLY A 61 6.86 5.15 -8.70
CA GLY A 61 7.81 4.43 -7.85
C GLY A 61 7.63 4.78 -6.36
N ARG A 62 7.79 3.80 -5.47
CA ARG A 62 7.73 3.97 -4.00
C ARG A 62 8.62 5.13 -3.51
N ALA A 63 9.87 5.19 -3.94
CA ALA A 63 10.81 6.24 -3.55
C ALA A 63 10.37 7.64 -4.04
N SER A 64 9.66 7.73 -5.17
CA SER A 64 9.14 9.01 -5.65
C SER A 64 7.93 9.48 -4.83
N ALA A 65 7.15 8.56 -4.27
CA ALA A 65 6.01 8.87 -3.41
C ALA A 65 6.47 9.47 -2.07
N TYR A 66 7.51 8.90 -1.43
CA TYR A 66 8.12 9.49 -0.23
C TYR A 66 8.71 10.88 -0.50
N ARG A 67 9.46 11.04 -1.61
CA ARG A 67 9.97 12.35 -2.03
C ARG A 67 8.86 13.38 -2.30
N LEU A 68 7.65 12.96 -2.65
CA LEU A 68 6.50 13.86 -2.78
C LEU A 68 5.96 14.27 -1.40
N ARG A 69 5.85 13.30 -0.48
CA ARG A 69 5.37 13.50 0.90
C ARG A 69 6.26 14.48 1.69
N GLU A 70 7.56 14.47 1.44
CA GLU A 70 8.55 15.30 2.15
C GLU A 70 8.68 16.73 1.60
N ARG A 71 7.88 17.12 0.60
CA ARG A 71 8.02 18.46 0.00
C ARG A 71 7.45 19.56 0.90
N PRO A 72 8.06 20.75 0.89
CA PRO A 72 7.40 21.95 1.44
C PRO A 72 6.03 22.15 0.77
N GLY A 73 4.98 22.34 1.57
CA GLY A 73 3.61 22.48 1.06
C GLY A 73 2.86 21.15 0.86
N ALA A 74 3.46 20.00 1.20
CA ALA A 74 2.83 18.68 1.11
C ALA A 74 2.18 18.22 2.43
N GLU A 75 2.05 19.08 3.43
CA GLU A 75 1.62 18.71 4.79
C GLU A 75 0.18 18.13 4.78
N SER A 76 -0.71 18.72 3.98
CA SER A 76 -2.07 18.22 3.81
C SER A 76 -2.10 16.83 3.14
N PHE A 77 -1.28 16.62 2.11
CA PHE A 77 -1.11 15.31 1.46
C PHE A 77 -0.52 14.27 2.42
N ALA A 78 0.48 14.64 3.22
CA ALA A 78 1.09 13.77 4.23
C ALA A 78 0.06 13.35 5.30
N ALA A 79 -0.80 14.28 5.73
CA ALA A 79 -1.87 13.96 6.68
C ALA A 79 -2.92 13.00 6.08
N ALA A 80 -3.32 13.18 4.82
CA ALA A 80 -4.19 12.23 4.13
C ALA A 80 -3.53 10.86 3.92
N TRP A 81 -2.23 10.84 3.61
CA TRP A 81 -1.44 9.62 3.51
C TRP A 81 -1.45 8.83 4.80
N ASP A 82 -1.20 9.48 5.94
CA ASP A 82 -1.11 8.81 7.24
C ASP A 82 -2.46 8.20 7.65
N ARG A 83 -3.57 8.89 7.36
CA ARG A 83 -4.93 8.35 7.53
C ARG A 83 -5.18 7.17 6.59
N ALA A 84 -4.90 7.32 5.30
CA ALA A 84 -5.12 6.28 4.30
C ALA A 84 -4.34 4.99 4.63
N ILE A 85 -3.05 5.09 4.95
CA ILE A 85 -2.25 3.90 5.27
C ILE A 85 -2.71 3.23 6.56
N SER A 86 -3.17 3.99 7.55
CA SER A 86 -3.75 3.44 8.78
C SER A 86 -5.02 2.64 8.48
N MET A 87 -5.94 3.21 7.70
CA MET A 87 -7.17 2.53 7.28
C MET A 87 -6.88 1.27 6.46
N GLY A 88 -5.94 1.35 5.52
CA GLY A 88 -5.54 0.20 4.71
C GLY A 88 -4.92 -0.92 5.54
N ARG A 89 -4.04 -0.58 6.48
CA ARG A 89 -3.44 -1.57 7.39
C ARG A 89 -4.47 -2.25 8.29
N MET A 90 -5.45 -1.51 8.80
CA MET A 90 -6.56 -2.09 9.56
C MET A 90 -7.33 -3.11 8.73
N ARG A 91 -7.70 -2.77 7.49
CA ARG A 91 -8.37 -3.72 6.58
C ARG A 91 -7.53 -4.96 6.28
N GLN A 92 -6.22 -4.78 6.06
CA GLN A 92 -5.32 -5.91 5.84
C GLN A 92 -5.20 -6.80 7.08
N TYR A 93 -5.22 -6.21 8.28
CA TYR A 93 -5.24 -6.96 9.53
C TYR A 93 -6.53 -7.76 9.70
N ASP A 94 -7.70 -7.16 9.46
CA ASP A 94 -8.99 -7.85 9.54
C ASP A 94 -9.04 -9.05 8.58
N TYR A 95 -8.59 -8.85 7.34
CA TYR A 95 -8.49 -9.91 6.34
C TYR A 95 -7.52 -11.03 6.76
N ALA A 96 -6.36 -10.65 7.31
CA ALA A 96 -5.40 -11.60 7.83
C ALA A 96 -5.97 -12.42 8.98
N MET A 97 -6.65 -11.77 9.93
CA MET A 97 -7.26 -12.42 11.08
C MET A 97 -8.38 -13.38 10.65
N ASP A 98 -9.25 -12.96 9.74
CA ASP A 98 -10.30 -13.81 9.18
C ASP A 98 -9.71 -15.10 8.58
N ARG A 99 -8.66 -14.98 7.75
CA ARG A 99 -7.97 -16.13 7.15
C ARG A 99 -7.22 -17.01 8.15
N ALA A 100 -6.76 -16.43 9.26
CA ALA A 100 -6.11 -17.18 10.32
C ALA A 100 -7.13 -17.97 11.15
N LEU A 101 -8.27 -17.37 11.49
CA LEU A 101 -9.30 -17.98 12.34
C LEU A 101 -10.20 -18.95 11.58
N ASN A 102 -10.72 -18.54 10.43
CA ASN A 102 -11.66 -19.33 9.64
C ASN A 102 -10.97 -20.29 8.67
N GLY A 103 -9.65 -20.15 8.53
CA GLY A 103 -8.85 -20.94 7.62
C GLY A 103 -9.08 -20.60 6.16
N VAL A 104 -8.28 -21.23 5.32
CA VAL A 104 -8.28 -21.06 3.87
C VAL A 104 -8.25 -22.44 3.23
N THR A 105 -8.92 -22.59 2.09
CA THR A 105 -8.78 -23.78 1.26
C THR A 105 -7.62 -23.57 0.29
N ILE A 106 -6.57 -24.38 0.42
CA ILE A 106 -5.41 -24.36 -0.47
C ILE A 106 -5.56 -25.53 -1.44
N VAL A 107 -5.67 -25.20 -2.72
CA VAL A 107 -5.66 -26.15 -3.82
C VAL A 107 -4.27 -26.14 -4.46
N ARG A 108 -3.58 -27.27 -4.40
CA ARG A 108 -2.25 -27.46 -4.99
C ARG A 108 -2.34 -28.42 -6.16
N VAL A 109 -2.10 -27.90 -7.37
CA VAL A 109 -1.95 -28.73 -8.56
C VAL A 109 -0.50 -29.20 -8.65
N LEU A 110 -0.30 -30.51 -8.56
CA LEU A 110 1.01 -31.16 -8.61
C LEU A 110 1.43 -31.44 -10.06
N ARG A 111 2.73 -31.66 -10.27
CA ARG A 111 3.25 -32.10 -11.57
C ARG A 111 2.62 -33.45 -11.91
N GLY A 112 1.99 -33.54 -13.09
CA GLY A 112 1.24 -34.73 -13.51
C GLY A 112 -0.29 -34.62 -13.35
N GLY A 113 -0.80 -33.48 -12.86
CA GLY A 113 -2.24 -33.19 -12.84
C GLY A 113 -2.98 -33.66 -11.59
N ALA A 114 -2.29 -34.29 -10.64
CA ALA A 114 -2.89 -34.58 -9.33
C ALA A 114 -3.20 -33.28 -8.57
N VAL A 115 -4.34 -33.27 -7.85
CA VAL A 115 -4.81 -32.12 -7.08
C VAL A 115 -4.85 -32.50 -5.61
N ASP A 116 -4.16 -31.71 -4.78
CA ASP A 116 -4.21 -31.78 -3.32
C ASP A 116 -5.05 -30.61 -2.79
N VAL A 117 -6.02 -30.90 -1.92
CA VAL A 117 -6.91 -29.90 -1.33
C VAL A 117 -6.77 -29.99 0.18
N SER A 118 -6.20 -28.95 0.78
CA SER A 118 -6.03 -28.84 2.23
C SER A 118 -6.78 -27.63 2.77
N GLY A 119 -7.44 -27.81 3.91
CA GLY A 119 -8.02 -26.71 4.70
C GLY A 119 -7.16 -26.44 5.93
N GLY A 120 -7.20 -25.22 6.44
CA GLY A 120 -6.52 -24.82 7.68
C GLY A 120 -6.16 -23.34 7.69
N PRO A 121 -5.63 -22.81 8.81
CA PRO A 121 -5.20 -21.41 8.90
C PRO A 121 -4.28 -21.01 7.74
N ASP A 122 -4.39 -19.77 7.26
CA ASP A 122 -3.42 -19.26 6.30
C ASP A 122 -2.04 -19.14 6.95
N MET A 123 -1.23 -20.18 6.76
CA MET A 123 0.09 -20.28 7.40
C MET A 123 1.02 -19.13 6.99
N ALA A 124 0.86 -18.55 5.80
CA ALA A 124 1.67 -17.41 5.41
C ALA A 124 1.36 -16.18 6.29
N VAL A 125 0.08 -15.98 6.62
CA VAL A 125 -0.36 -14.93 7.55
C VAL A 125 0.09 -15.23 8.97
N VAL A 126 -0.11 -16.47 9.46
CA VAL A 126 0.33 -16.88 10.80
C VAL A 126 1.83 -16.68 10.97
N HIS A 127 2.63 -17.14 10.00
CA HIS A 127 4.07 -16.94 10.02
C HIS A 127 4.47 -15.47 9.94
N ALA A 128 3.72 -14.64 9.20
CA ALA A 128 3.97 -13.20 9.16
C ALA A 128 3.67 -12.52 10.50
N ALA A 129 2.62 -12.94 11.21
CA ALA A 129 2.26 -12.41 12.53
C ALA A 129 3.19 -12.88 13.65
N LEU A 130 3.69 -14.12 13.57
CA LEU A 130 4.66 -14.69 14.53
C LEU A 130 6.09 -14.23 14.27
N ARG A 131 6.38 -13.59 13.13
CA ARG A 131 7.70 -13.03 12.89
C ARG A 131 7.97 -11.91 13.89
N ASP A 132 8.91 -12.17 14.78
CA ASP A 132 9.57 -11.15 15.57
C ASP A 132 10.25 -10.15 14.61
N GLU A 133 9.80 -8.89 14.61
CA GLU A 133 10.34 -7.83 13.73
C GLU A 133 11.83 -7.55 14.00
N THR A 134 12.39 -8.06 15.10
CA THR A 134 13.81 -7.94 15.44
C THR A 134 14.72 -8.98 14.76
N VAL A 135 14.16 -9.99 14.11
CA VAL A 135 14.93 -11.05 13.44
C VAL A 135 15.03 -10.79 11.93
N PRO A 136 16.22 -10.43 11.38
CA PRO A 136 16.38 -10.19 9.96
C PRO A 136 16.21 -11.48 9.13
N PRO A 137 15.77 -11.37 7.86
CA PRO A 137 15.49 -12.53 7.03
C PRO A 137 16.79 -13.22 6.64
N SER A 138 17.21 -14.21 7.43
CA SER A 138 18.33 -15.07 7.07
C SER A 138 17.99 -16.55 7.22
N ARG A 139 18.21 -17.26 6.10
CA ARG A 139 18.46 -18.70 5.92
C ARG A 139 17.36 -19.69 6.32
N LEU A 140 16.36 -19.82 5.46
CA LEU A 140 15.74 -21.12 5.16
C LEU A 140 16.01 -21.48 3.68
N LYS A 141 17.27 -21.76 3.36
CA LYS A 141 17.59 -22.74 2.32
C LYS A 141 18.17 -23.93 3.06
N ALA A 142 17.29 -24.79 3.57
CA ALA A 142 17.71 -26.13 3.97
C ALA A 142 18.12 -26.86 2.68
N THR A 143 19.42 -27.06 2.53
CA THR A 143 20.00 -28.02 1.61
C THR A 143 19.38 -29.38 1.90
N LYS A 144 18.76 -29.98 0.89
CA LYS A 144 18.36 -31.38 0.94
C LYS A 144 19.66 -32.18 0.91
N GLU A 145 20.05 -32.75 2.04
CA GLU A 145 21.09 -33.77 2.09
C GLU A 145 20.57 -35.01 1.36
N THR A 146 21.39 -35.49 0.44
CA THR A 146 21.19 -36.70 -0.34
C THR A 146 21.83 -37.85 0.44
N GLU A 147 21.04 -38.86 0.77
CA GLU A 147 21.53 -40.23 0.98
C GLU A 147 20.94 -41.11 -0.13
#